data_AF-A0A2K6KHZ8-F1
#
_entry.id   AF-A0A2K6KHZ8-F1
#
_cell.length_a   1.000
_cell.length_b   1.000
_cell.length_c   1.000
_cell.angle_alpha   90.00
_cell.angle_beta   90.00
_cell.angle_gamma   90.00
#
_symmetry.space_group_name_H-M   'P 1'
#
loop_
_entity.id
_entity.type
_entity.pdbx_description
1 polymer ?
#
loop_
_entity_poly.entity_id
_entity_poly.type
_entity_poly.pdbx_seq_one_letter_code
_entity_poly.pdbx_strand_id
1 'polypeptide(L)'
;MEVSKVRQDMPPPGGYGPIDYKRNLPRRGLSRLQIEDFEARIALMPLLQAETDRRTLQMLRENLEEEAVIMKDVPDWKVGESVFNTTRWVPPLIGELYGLRTMEEALHASHGFMWYA
;
A
#
# COMPACT_ATOMS: atom_id res chain seq x y z
N MET A 1 31.73 -11.79 -66.12
CA MET A 1 31.17 -10.95 -65.04
C MET A 1 30.01 -11.71 -64.46
N GLU A 2 30.16 -12.32 -63.28
CA GLU A 2 29.03 -12.97 -62.60
C GLU A 2 28.10 -11.92 -62.03
N VAL A 3 26.81 -11.98 -62.40
CA VAL A 3 25.78 -11.09 -61.88
C VAL A 3 25.26 -11.74 -60.60
N SER A 4 25.58 -11.15 -59.44
CA SER A 4 25.02 -11.60 -58.17
C SER A 4 23.50 -11.40 -58.17
N LYS A 5 22.76 -12.49 -58.04
CA LYS A 5 21.29 -12.49 -58.05
C LYS A 5 20.79 -11.95 -56.71
N VAL A 6 20.57 -10.64 -56.64
CA VAL A 6 19.99 -10.00 -55.45
C VAL A 6 18.58 -10.54 -55.24
N ARG A 7 18.34 -11.19 -54.08
CA ARG A 7 17.00 -11.65 -53.70
C ARG A 7 16.25 -10.44 -53.15
N GLN A 8 15.33 -9.92 -53.96
CA GLN A 8 14.47 -8.81 -53.56
C GLN A 8 13.45 -9.31 -52.53
N ASP A 9 13.30 -8.57 -51.43
CA ASP A 9 12.30 -8.89 -50.41
C ASP A 9 10.90 -8.65 -50.98
N MET A 10 10.09 -9.71 -50.95
CA MET A 10 8.71 -9.73 -51.45
C MET A 10 7.75 -10.00 -50.29
N PRO A 11 6.50 -9.49 -50.36
CA PRO A 11 5.48 -9.88 -49.39
C PRO A 11 5.28 -11.40 -49.43
N PRO A 12 4.92 -12.02 -48.28
CA PRO A 12 4.74 -13.46 -48.22
C PRO A 12 3.61 -13.91 -49.16
N PRO A 13 3.70 -15.12 -49.72
CA PRO A 13 2.61 -15.70 -50.49
C PRO A 13 1.38 -15.85 -49.57
N GLY A 14 0.34 -15.04 -49.81
CA GLY A 14 -0.84 -14.89 -48.93
C GLY A 14 -1.07 -13.48 -48.40
N GLY A 15 -0.11 -12.56 -48.60
CA GLY A 15 -0.21 -11.17 -48.15
C GLY A 15 0.00 -10.98 -46.65
N TYR A 16 -0.10 -9.74 -46.18
CA TYR A 16 -0.06 -9.43 -44.76
C TYR A 16 -1.44 -9.63 -44.13
N GLY A 17 -1.45 -9.98 -42.84
CA GLY A 17 -2.70 -10.06 -42.08
C GLY A 17 -3.45 -8.71 -42.02
N PRO A 18 -4.75 -8.71 -41.67
CA PRO A 18 -5.54 -7.49 -41.56
C PRO A 18 -4.90 -6.52 -40.56
N ILE A 19 -4.70 -5.27 -41.00
CA ILE A 19 -4.21 -4.19 -40.15
C ILE A 19 -5.42 -3.35 -39.75
N ASP A 20 -5.72 -3.32 -38.45
CA ASP A 20 -6.78 -2.46 -37.90
C ASP A 20 -6.32 -0.99 -37.94
N TYR A 21 -6.59 -0.32 -39.06
CA TYR A 21 -6.26 1.09 -39.26
C TYR A 21 -7.21 2.06 -38.54
N LYS A 22 -8.33 1.54 -38.01
CA LYS A 22 -9.35 2.36 -37.33
C LYS A 22 -8.98 2.56 -35.87
N ARG A 23 -9.17 3.80 -35.39
CA ARG A 23 -9.03 4.13 -33.97
C ARG A 23 -10.09 3.37 -33.16
N ASN A 24 -9.66 2.39 -32.38
CA ASN A 24 -10.50 1.77 -31.34
C ASN A 24 -10.28 2.52 -30.02
N LEU A 25 -11.23 3.39 -29.64
CA LEU A 25 -11.22 4.05 -28.33
C LEU A 25 -12.36 3.48 -27.48
N PRO A 26 -12.10 2.46 -26.65
CA PRO A 26 -13.13 1.97 -25.74
C PRO A 26 -13.52 3.08 -24.77
N ARG A 27 -14.82 3.32 -24.60
CA ARG A 27 -15.33 4.23 -23.56
C ARG A 27 -15.07 3.57 -22.20
N ARG A 28 -13.89 3.84 -21.65
CA ARG A 28 -13.53 3.55 -20.26
C ARG A 28 -13.63 4.84 -19.47
N GLY A 29 -14.56 4.88 -18.54
CA GLY A 29 -14.74 5.99 -17.61
C GLY A 29 -15.43 5.47 -16.36
N LEU A 30 -15.16 6.09 -15.22
CA LEU A 30 -15.89 5.84 -13.99
C LEU A 30 -17.35 6.27 -14.19
N SER A 31 -18.28 5.52 -13.60
CA SER A 31 -19.67 5.98 -13.57
C SER A 31 -19.78 7.24 -12.73
N ARG A 32 -20.77 8.09 -13.00
CA ARG A 32 -21.01 9.32 -12.23
C ARG A 32 -21.15 9.04 -10.72
N LEU A 33 -21.79 7.93 -10.37
CA LEU A 33 -21.95 7.49 -8.98
C LEU A 33 -20.60 7.17 -8.31
N GLN A 34 -19.68 6.49 -9.00
CA GLN A 34 -18.35 6.22 -8.46
C GLN A 34 -17.56 7.51 -8.19
N ILE A 35 -17.72 8.51 -9.04
CA ILE A 35 -17.08 9.83 -8.85
C ILE A 35 -17.63 10.49 -7.58
N GLU A 36 -18.95 10.49 -7.40
CA GLU A 36 -19.61 11.02 -6.19
C GLU A 36 -19.16 10.28 -4.92
N ASP A 37 -19.01 8.95 -4.97
CA ASP A 37 -18.47 8.15 -3.85
C ASP A 37 -17.01 8.53 -3.53
N PHE A 38 -16.18 8.77 -4.54
CA PHE A 38 -14.80 9.22 -4.35
C PHE A 38 -14.74 10.64 -3.77
N GLU A 39 -15.56 11.56 -4.27
CA GLU A 39 -15.65 12.93 -3.75
C GLU A 39 -16.09 12.93 -2.27
N ALA A 40 -17.07 12.11 -1.93
CA ALA A 40 -17.49 11.91 -0.53
C ALA A 40 -16.35 11.37 0.34
N ARG A 41 -15.58 10.40 -0.15
CA ARG A 41 -14.38 9.88 0.57
C ARG A 41 -13.31 10.96 0.74
N ILE A 42 -13.04 11.76 -0.29
CA ILE A 42 -12.05 12.85 -0.25
C ILE A 42 -12.45 13.90 0.79
N ALA A 43 -13.74 14.22 0.90
CA ALA A 43 -14.24 15.15 1.90
C ALA A 43 -14.05 14.65 3.34
N LEU A 44 -14.18 13.34 3.56
CA LEU A 44 -14.04 12.71 4.89
C LEU A 44 -12.60 12.36 5.28
N MET A 45 -11.73 12.11 4.30
CA MET A 45 -10.33 11.73 4.47
C MET A 45 -9.55 12.55 5.52
N PRO A 46 -9.58 13.90 5.53
CA PRO A 46 -8.79 14.67 6.51
C PRO A 46 -9.22 14.43 7.95
N LEU A 47 -10.51 14.19 8.21
CA LEU A 47 -11.00 13.87 9.55
C LEU A 47 -10.52 12.47 9.98
N LEU A 48 -10.71 11.47 9.11
CA LEU A 48 -10.30 10.10 9.39
C LEU A 48 -8.79 10.01 9.62
N GLN A 49 -7.98 10.73 8.84
CA GLN A 49 -6.53 10.77 9.01
C GLN A 49 -6.15 11.32 10.39
N ALA A 50 -6.77 12.43 10.81
CA ALA A 50 -6.49 13.03 12.11
C ALA A 50 -6.87 12.10 13.28
N GLU A 51 -7.96 11.35 13.16
CA GLU A 51 -8.36 10.35 14.16
C GLU A 51 -7.40 9.17 14.21
N THR A 52 -6.95 8.66 13.05
CA THR A 52 -5.96 7.58 13.00
C THR A 52 -4.61 8.02 13.57
N ASP A 53 -4.17 9.24 13.29
CA ASP A 53 -2.92 9.78 13.82
C ASP A 53 -2.99 9.90 15.35
N ARG A 54 -4.10 10.40 15.89
CA ARG A 54 -4.31 10.47 17.35
C ARG A 54 -4.30 9.08 17.99
N ARG A 55 -5.04 8.13 17.41
CA ARG A 55 -5.13 6.76 17.93
C ARG A 55 -3.77 6.07 17.96
N THR A 56 -3.00 6.16 16.88
CA THR A 56 -1.68 5.52 16.79
C THR A 56 -0.69 6.11 17.80
N LEU A 57 -0.65 7.44 17.93
CA LEU A 57 0.22 8.09 18.92
C LEU A 57 -0.18 7.78 20.36
N GLN A 58 -1.48 7.68 20.66
CA GLN A 58 -1.97 7.26 21.97
C GLN A 58 -1.47 5.85 22.31
N MET A 59 -1.64 4.89 21.41
CA MET A 59 -1.19 3.51 21.62
C MET A 59 0.33 3.42 21.81
N LEU A 60 1.10 4.14 20.99
CA LEU A 60 2.56 4.16 21.15
C LEU A 60 2.99 4.80 22.47
N ARG A 61 2.25 5.81 22.93
CA ARG A 61 2.51 6.46 24.21
C ARG A 61 2.27 5.49 25.37
N GLU A 62 1.14 4.79 25.36
CA GLU A 62 0.81 3.74 26.34
C GLU A 62 1.88 2.65 26.35
N ASN A 63 2.27 2.14 25.19
CA ASN A 63 3.27 1.07 25.09
C ASN A 63 4.65 1.52 25.59
N LEU A 64 5.04 2.78 25.34
CA LEU A 64 6.29 3.34 25.86
C LEU A 64 6.26 3.49 27.39
N GLU A 65 5.13 3.90 27.95
CA GLU A 65 4.96 4.00 29.40
C GLU A 65 5.04 2.62 30.08
N GLU A 66 4.39 1.60 29.50
CA GLU A 66 4.48 0.21 29.99
C GLU A 66 5.88 -0.38 29.81
N GLU A 67 6.54 -0.13 28.67
CA GLU A 67 7.92 -0.53 28.44
C GLU A 67 8.85 0.06 29.51
N ALA A 68 8.67 1.32 29.87
CA ALA A 68 9.45 1.97 30.93
C ALA A 68 9.28 1.29 32.29
N VAL A 69 8.07 0.82 32.60
CA VAL A 69 7.76 0.12 33.85
C VAL A 69 8.34 -1.28 33.86
N ILE A 70 8.20 -2.02 32.75
CA ILE A 70 8.63 -3.42 32.62
C ILE A 70 10.16 -3.52 32.54
N MET A 71 10.81 -2.63 31.79
CA MET A 71 12.25 -2.71 31.48
C MET A 71 13.14 -1.94 32.45
N LYS A 72 12.58 -1.36 33.52
CA LYS A 72 13.32 -0.54 34.50
C LYS A 72 14.53 -1.26 35.14
N ASP A 73 14.45 -2.58 35.27
CA ASP A 73 15.45 -3.39 35.99
C ASP A 73 16.47 -4.06 35.06
N VAL A 74 16.35 -3.88 33.74
CA VAL A 74 17.23 -4.51 32.75
C VAL A 74 18.40 -3.57 32.42
N PRO A 75 19.67 -3.98 32.66
CA PRO A 75 20.82 -3.14 32.32
C PRO A 75 20.95 -2.95 30.80
N ASP A 76 21.46 -1.78 30.40
CA ASP A 76 21.66 -1.35 29.00
C ASP A 76 20.39 -1.25 28.13
N TRP A 77 19.19 -1.36 28.71
CA TRP A 77 17.95 -1.11 27.97
C TRP A 77 17.60 0.37 27.90
N LYS A 78 17.36 0.88 26.68
CA LYS A 78 16.91 2.26 26.46
C LYS A 78 15.48 2.27 25.95
N VAL A 79 14.57 2.73 26.81
CA VAL A 79 13.14 2.81 26.51
C VAL A 79 12.89 3.73 25.32
N GLY A 80 12.12 3.25 24.34
CA GLY A 80 11.76 4.03 23.15
C GLY A 80 12.94 4.37 22.22
N GLU A 81 14.07 3.67 22.33
CA GLU A 81 15.17 3.82 21.36
C GLU A 81 14.71 3.28 19.99
N SER A 82 14.84 4.11 18.95
CA SER A 82 14.50 3.69 17.60
C SER A 82 15.51 2.64 17.11
N VAL A 83 15.00 1.55 16.55
CA VAL A 83 15.82 0.52 15.88
C VAL A 83 16.49 1.08 14.62
N PHE A 84 15.94 2.15 14.04
CA PHE A 84 16.45 2.76 12.82
C PHE A 84 17.48 3.85 13.12
N ASN A 85 18.50 3.93 12.26
CA ASN A 85 19.51 4.99 12.33
C ASN A 85 18.98 6.38 11.91
N THR A 86 17.73 6.47 11.46
CA THR A 86 17.14 7.71 10.91
C THR A 86 16.30 8.45 11.95
N THR A 87 16.33 9.78 11.94
CA THR A 87 15.44 10.62 12.75
C THR A 87 14.05 10.82 12.16
N ARG A 88 13.76 10.19 11.02
CA ARG A 88 12.46 10.27 10.35
C ARG A 88 11.44 9.43 11.07
N TRP A 89 10.19 9.86 11.04
CA TRP A 89 9.06 9.05 11.49
C TRP A 89 8.95 7.79 10.64
N VAL A 90 8.79 6.64 11.29
CA VAL A 90 8.51 5.35 10.66
C VAL A 90 7.14 4.87 11.17
N PRO A 91 6.18 4.56 10.27
CA PRO A 91 4.89 4.02 10.69
C PRO A 91 5.08 2.72 11.48
N PRO A 92 4.39 2.57 12.62
CA PRO A 92 4.57 1.41 13.47
C PRO A 92 3.96 0.15 12.86
N LEU A 93 4.54 -1.00 13.20
CA LEU A 93 3.98 -2.30 12.83
C LEU A 93 2.75 -2.63 13.69
N ILE A 94 1.87 -3.49 13.18
CA ILE A 94 0.71 -3.97 13.96
C ILE A 94 1.20 -4.63 15.26
N GLY A 95 2.31 -5.37 15.22
CA GLY A 95 2.91 -5.97 16.42
C GLY A 95 3.47 -4.96 17.43
N GLU A 96 3.92 -3.79 16.97
CA GLU A 96 4.40 -2.72 17.86
C GLU A 96 3.25 -2.00 18.55
N LEU A 97 2.10 -1.86 17.87
CA LEU A 97 0.90 -1.25 18.42
C LEU A 97 0.14 -2.19 19.37
N TYR A 98 -0.03 -3.47 18.97
CA TYR A 98 -0.90 -4.43 19.66
C TYR A 98 -0.12 -5.48 20.48
N GLY A 99 1.21 -5.41 20.56
CA GLY A 99 2.03 -6.43 21.21
C GLY A 99 1.77 -6.64 22.71
N LEU A 100 1.32 -5.60 23.42
CA LEU A 100 0.98 -5.66 24.85
C LEU A 100 -0.52 -5.84 25.11
N ARG A 101 -1.34 -5.86 24.05
CA ARG A 101 -2.80 -5.93 24.13
C ARG A 101 -3.28 -7.38 24.14
N THR A 102 -4.58 -7.56 24.31
CA THR A 102 -5.20 -8.89 24.27
C THR A 102 -5.02 -9.52 22.89
N MET A 103 -4.90 -10.85 22.86
CA MET A 103 -4.74 -11.59 21.60
C MET A 103 -5.92 -11.40 20.66
N GLU A 104 -7.14 -11.24 21.19
CA GLU A 104 -8.34 -10.99 20.39
C GLU A 104 -8.24 -9.66 19.63
N GLU A 105 -7.80 -8.58 20.30
CA GLU A 105 -7.60 -7.28 19.66
C GLU A 105 -6.54 -7.35 18.56
N ALA A 106 -5.43 -8.04 18.81
CA ALA A 106 -4.35 -8.20 17.85
C ALA A 106 -4.81 -9.00 16.61
N LEU A 107 -5.49 -10.13 16.81
CA LEU A 107 -6.01 -10.96 15.72
C LEU A 107 -7.09 -10.26 14.91
N HIS A 108 -7.97 -9.51 15.58
CA HIS A 108 -8.99 -8.70 14.91
C HIS A 108 -8.34 -7.60 14.07
N ALA A 109 -7.31 -6.92 14.59
CA ALA A 109 -6.59 -5.88 13.86
C ALA A 109 -5.84 -6.42 12.62
N SER A 110 -5.29 -7.64 12.70
CA SER A 110 -4.53 -8.23 11.58
C SER A 110 -5.39 -8.95 10.56
N HIS A 111 -6.44 -9.66 10.98
CA HIS A 111 -7.21 -10.57 10.12
C HIS A 111 -8.68 -10.20 9.95
N GLY A 112 -9.20 -9.24 10.74
CA GLY A 112 -10.62 -8.88 10.72
C GLY A 112 -11.14 -8.60 9.30
N PHE A 113 -10.44 -7.77 8.52
CA PHE A 113 -10.85 -7.46 7.15
C PHE A 113 -10.97 -8.69 6.23
N MET A 114 -10.11 -9.70 6.41
CA MET A 114 -10.14 -10.92 5.58
C MET A 114 -11.20 -11.92 6.05
N TRP A 115 -11.52 -11.93 7.35
CA TRP A 115 -12.49 -12.87 7.93
C TRP A 115 -13.93 -12.39 7.81
N TYR A 116 -14.15 -11.07 7.75
CA TYR A 116 -15.48 -10.48 7.50
C TYR A 116 -15.69 -10.25 6.00
N ALA A 117 -16.07 -11.32 5.29
CA ALA A 117 -16.51 -11.31 3.89
C ALA A 117 -17.99 -11.70 3.77
#